data_AF-A0A1C5L1C0-F1
#
_entry.id   AF-A0A1C5L1C0-F1
#
_cell.length_a   1.000
_cell.length_b   1.000
_cell.length_c   1.000
_cell.angle_alpha   90.00
_cell.angle_beta   90.00
_cell.angle_gamma   90.00
#
_symmetry.space_group_name_H-M   'P 1'
#
loop_
_entity.id
_entity.type
_entity.pdbx_description
1 polymer ?
#
loop_
_entity_poly.entity_id
_entity_poly.type
_entity_poly.pdbx_seq_one_letter_code
_entity_poly.pdbx_strand_id
1 'polypeptide(L)'
;MAMYKTKKDAAYAWVQEFNAIPQSVIEKLAKVDLEENGEGITEITPPSCGDRIYIFSGDHYGENGEIQSYNKDDNTYKICLDGTGEEVDAREDDFEVERDDFFPMWGTMWQFSDSCDNWWLENHLQEMADCGFRIYEQEDFEYIFGIDGCGYDFYEAHWIPLYEKRGFHWDDETVKEMKENA
;
A
#
# COMPACT_ATOMS: atom_id res chain seq x y z
N MET A 1 -22.09 -6.65 -21.64
CA MET A 1 -21.47 -7.38 -20.53
C MET A 1 -20.02 -7.64 -20.91
N ALA A 2 -19.07 -6.99 -20.24
CA ALA A 2 -17.68 -7.33 -20.41
C ALA A 2 -17.46 -8.72 -19.78
N MET A 3 -16.94 -9.65 -20.58
CA MET A 3 -16.70 -11.02 -20.18
C MET A 3 -15.31 -11.09 -19.55
N TYR A 4 -15.22 -11.11 -18.22
CA TYR A 4 -13.93 -11.29 -17.53
C TYR A 4 -13.49 -12.73 -17.75
N LYS A 5 -12.32 -12.97 -18.35
CA LYS A 5 -11.84 -14.31 -18.72
C LYS A 5 -10.72 -14.80 -17.83
N THR A 6 -10.10 -13.89 -17.10
CA THR A 6 -8.95 -14.15 -16.23
C THR A 6 -9.09 -13.38 -14.93
N LYS A 7 -8.36 -13.82 -13.89
CA LYS A 7 -8.22 -13.09 -12.63
C LYS A 7 -7.70 -11.66 -12.84
N LYS A 8 -6.83 -11.44 -13.84
CA LYS A 8 -6.34 -10.12 -14.22
C LYS A 8 -7.46 -9.22 -14.75
N ASP A 9 -8.41 -9.77 -15.52
CA ASP A 9 -9.57 -9.01 -16.00
C ASP A 9 -10.51 -8.62 -14.86
N ALA A 10 -10.67 -9.50 -13.86
CA ALA A 10 -11.49 -9.24 -12.68
C ALA A 10 -10.86 -8.17 -11.78
N ALA A 11 -9.56 -8.28 -11.51
CA ALA A 11 -8.81 -7.25 -10.79
C ALA A 11 -8.84 -5.91 -11.55
N TYR A 12 -8.72 -5.94 -12.88
CA TYR A 12 -8.88 -4.75 -13.73
C TYR A 12 -10.25 -4.11 -13.53
N ALA A 13 -11.33 -4.89 -13.59
CA ALA A 13 -12.67 -4.38 -13.42
C ALA A 13 -12.91 -3.76 -12.05
N TRP A 14 -12.43 -4.41 -10.99
CA TRP A 14 -12.50 -3.89 -9.62
C TRP A 14 -11.77 -2.54 -9.49
N VAL A 15 -10.54 -2.43 -10.03
CA VAL A 15 -9.78 -1.17 -10.01
C VAL A 15 -10.47 -0.06 -10.81
N GLN A 16 -11.29 -0.38 -11.83
CA GLN A 16 -12.07 0.64 -12.56
C GLN A 16 -13.19 1.26 -11.73
N GLU A 17 -13.57 0.66 -10.60
CA GLU A 17 -14.60 1.18 -9.71
C GLU A 17 -14.05 2.26 -8.78
N PHE A 18 -12.72 2.36 -8.64
CA PHE A 18 -12.08 3.31 -7.74
C PHE A 18 -12.08 4.72 -8.31
N ASN A 19 -12.02 5.70 -7.42
CA ASN A 19 -11.76 7.08 -7.79
C ASN A 19 -10.28 7.24 -8.09
N ALA A 20 -9.92 7.26 -9.37
CA ALA A 20 -8.55 7.53 -9.82
C ALA A 20 -8.28 9.05 -9.80
N ILE A 21 -7.30 9.46 -9.01
CA ILE A 21 -6.98 10.87 -8.75
C ILE A 21 -5.54 11.14 -9.21
N PRO A 22 -5.30 12.13 -10.10
CA PRO A 22 -3.94 12.52 -10.44
C PRO A 22 -3.21 13.04 -9.20
N GLN A 23 -1.97 12.59 -8.96
CA GLN A 23 -1.17 13.00 -7.81
C GLN A 23 -1.04 14.53 -7.69
N SER A 24 -0.88 15.22 -8.82
CA SER A 24 -0.85 16.70 -8.85
C SER A 24 -2.11 17.41 -8.32
N VAL A 25 -3.24 16.71 -8.20
CA VAL A 25 -4.44 17.21 -7.51
C VAL A 25 -4.29 17.04 -6.00
N ILE A 26 -3.83 15.87 -5.57
CA ILE A 26 -3.54 15.56 -4.16
C ILE A 26 -2.47 16.48 -3.59
N GLU A 27 -1.39 16.76 -4.33
CA GLU A 27 -0.35 17.73 -3.94
C GLU A 27 -0.91 19.14 -3.68
N LYS A 28 -1.84 19.58 -4.54
CA LYS A 28 -2.46 20.90 -4.39
C LYS A 28 -3.40 20.92 -3.19
N LEU A 29 -4.17 19.85 -2.99
CA LEU A 29 -5.03 19.69 -1.82
C LEU A 29 -4.22 19.71 -0.54
N ALA A 30 -3.19 18.86 -0.43
CA ALA A 30 -2.30 18.78 0.73
C ALA A 30 -1.72 20.15 1.11
N LYS A 31 -1.35 20.94 0.10
CA LYS A 31 -0.84 22.29 0.30
C LYS A 31 -1.93 23.25 0.82
N VAL A 32 -3.12 23.22 0.24
CA VAL A 32 -4.24 24.08 0.66
C VAL A 32 -4.70 23.74 2.07
N ASP A 33 -4.89 22.46 2.38
CA ASP A 33 -5.31 22.01 3.71
C ASP A 33 -4.30 22.45 4.78
N LEU A 34 -3.00 22.29 4.48
CA LEU A 34 -1.94 22.70 5.40
C LEU A 34 -1.92 24.24 5.61
N GLU A 35 -2.17 25.01 4.56
CA GLU A 35 -2.19 26.48 4.61
C GLU A 35 -3.45 27.03 5.30
N GLU A 36 -4.62 26.42 5.10
CA GLU A 36 -5.92 26.90 5.58
C GLU A 36 -6.29 26.34 6.96
N ASN A 37 -6.13 25.03 7.15
CA ASN A 37 -6.59 24.30 8.33
C ASN A 37 -5.43 23.93 9.27
N GLY A 38 -4.17 24.00 8.79
CA GLY A 38 -3.01 23.51 9.54
C GLY A 38 -2.95 21.98 9.63
N GLU A 39 -3.84 21.31 8.88
CA GLU A 39 -3.93 19.86 8.78
C GLU A 39 -3.44 19.46 7.38
N GLY A 40 -2.68 18.38 7.29
CA GLY A 40 -2.14 17.91 6.03
C GLY A 40 -2.52 16.47 5.78
N ILE A 41 -2.16 15.98 4.60
CA ILE A 41 -2.19 14.55 4.31
C ILE A 41 -1.13 13.87 5.18
N THR A 42 -1.49 12.75 5.80
CA THR A 42 -0.58 11.97 6.65
C THR A 42 -0.39 10.59 6.06
N GLU A 43 0.85 10.15 5.88
CA GLU A 43 1.14 8.76 5.50
C GLU A 43 0.92 7.85 6.72
N ILE A 44 0.11 6.82 6.55
CA ILE A 44 -0.23 5.82 7.58
C ILE A 44 0.19 4.40 7.16
N THR A 45 1.08 4.29 6.17
CA THR A 45 1.60 3.01 5.66
C THR A 45 2.43 2.30 6.72
N PRO A 46 2.06 1.08 7.16
CA PRO A 46 2.90 0.28 8.04
C PRO A 46 4.20 -0.18 7.33
N PRO A 47 5.31 -0.34 8.06
CA PRO A 47 6.53 -0.91 7.50
C PRO A 47 6.30 -2.33 6.96
N SER A 48 6.85 -2.61 5.80
CA SER A 48 6.66 -3.86 5.07
C SER A 48 7.99 -4.51 4.67
N CYS A 49 7.96 -5.80 4.38
CA CYS A 49 9.17 -6.52 3.95
C CYS A 49 9.71 -5.93 2.64
N GLY A 50 11.01 -5.70 2.57
CA GLY A 50 11.69 -5.02 1.47
C GLY A 50 11.77 -3.50 1.62
N ASP A 51 11.11 -2.89 2.62
CA ASP A 51 11.28 -1.47 2.90
C ASP A 51 12.69 -1.16 3.39
N ARG A 52 13.23 -0.05 2.88
CA ARG A 52 14.49 0.54 3.29
C ARG A 52 14.25 1.41 4.50
N ILE A 53 15.12 1.33 5.51
CA ILE A 53 14.91 2.02 6.78
C ILE A 53 16.19 2.68 7.26
N TYR A 54 16.01 3.74 8.06
CA TYR A 54 17.04 4.39 8.85
C TYR A 54 16.77 4.18 10.35
N ILE A 55 17.75 3.65 11.07
CA ILE A 55 17.65 3.44 12.52
C ILE A 55 18.06 4.72 13.25
N PHE A 56 17.15 5.29 14.04
CA PHE A 56 17.40 6.53 14.79
C PHE A 56 17.49 6.33 16.30
N SER A 57 17.50 5.08 16.78
CA SER A 57 17.66 4.78 18.20
C SER A 57 18.43 3.48 18.47
N GLY A 58 18.80 3.25 19.74
CA GLY A 58 19.47 2.01 20.16
C GLY A 58 20.94 1.91 19.74
N ASP A 59 21.47 0.68 19.78
CA ASP A 59 22.89 0.38 19.53
C ASP A 59 23.29 0.52 18.06
N HIS A 60 22.32 0.49 17.15
CA HIS A 60 22.50 0.64 15.70
C HIS A 60 22.10 2.02 15.18
N TYR A 61 22.10 3.03 16.06
CA TYR A 61 21.81 4.42 15.69
C TYR A 61 22.67 4.87 14.49
N GLY A 62 22.00 5.40 13.47
CA GLY A 62 22.64 5.94 12.29
C GLY A 62 22.91 4.93 11.17
N GLU A 63 22.52 3.67 11.37
CA GLU A 63 22.65 2.62 10.36
C GLU A 63 21.41 2.55 9.47
N ASN A 64 21.61 2.13 8.21
CA ASN A 64 20.56 1.84 7.26
C ASN A 64 20.44 0.33 7.04
N GLY A 65 19.25 -0.11 6.64
CA GLY A 65 19.01 -1.50 6.32
C GLY A 65 17.73 -1.74 5.54
N GLU A 66 17.40 -3.02 5.40
CA GLU A 66 16.18 -3.48 4.75
C GLU A 66 15.42 -4.44 5.66
N ILE A 67 14.11 -4.24 5.78
CA ILE A 67 13.23 -5.13 6.52
C ILE A 67 13.14 -6.47 5.80
N GLN A 68 13.54 -7.55 6.46
CA GLN A 68 13.46 -8.91 5.91
C GLN A 68 12.17 -9.63 6.31
N SER A 69 11.69 -9.40 7.53
CA SER A 69 10.46 -10.02 8.03
C SER A 69 9.93 -9.29 9.26
N TYR A 70 8.64 -9.46 9.53
CA TYR A 70 7.97 -8.99 10.75
C TYR A 70 7.59 -10.16 11.65
N ASN A 71 7.99 -10.09 12.92
CA ASN A 71 7.63 -11.05 13.96
C ASN A 71 6.44 -10.54 14.78
N LYS A 72 5.27 -11.15 14.55
CA LYS A 72 4.02 -10.81 15.24
C LYS A 72 4.02 -11.11 16.74
N ASP A 73 4.78 -12.11 17.18
CA ASP A 73 4.77 -12.54 18.59
C ASP A 73 5.47 -11.53 19.48
N ASP A 74 6.57 -10.95 18.97
CA ASP A 74 7.41 -9.99 19.71
C ASP A 74 7.18 -8.52 19.29
N ASN A 75 6.35 -8.30 18.27
CA ASN A 75 6.11 -7.01 17.61
C ASN A 75 7.42 -6.31 17.20
N THR A 76 8.29 -7.05 16.51
CA THR A 76 9.59 -6.58 16.04
C THR A 76 9.81 -6.88 14.56
N TYR A 77 10.61 -6.03 13.93
CA TYR A 77 11.06 -6.18 12.55
C TYR A 77 12.49 -6.68 12.55
N LYS A 78 12.73 -7.72 11.75
CA LYS A 78 14.07 -8.20 11.46
C LYS A 78 14.64 -7.40 10.30
N ILE A 79 15.74 -6.71 10.55
CA ILE A 79 16.39 -5.78 9.63
C ILE A 79 17.77 -6.32 9.27
N CYS A 80 18.09 -6.35 7.97
CA CYS A 80 19.43 -6.63 7.48
C CYS A 80 20.17 -5.29 7.26
N LEU A 81 21.22 -5.04 8.04
CA LEU A 81 22.01 -3.81 7.95
C LEU A 81 22.91 -3.80 6.71
N ASP A 82 22.98 -2.68 6.00
CA ASP A 82 23.72 -2.59 4.72
C ASP A 82 25.23 -2.77 4.87
N GLY A 83 25.81 -2.18 5.91
CA GLY A 83 27.25 -2.12 6.07
C GLY A 83 27.85 -3.47 6.48
N THR A 84 27.15 -4.20 7.34
CA THR A 84 27.65 -5.44 7.97
C THR A 84 26.97 -6.70 7.44
N GLY A 85 25.76 -6.59 6.88
CA GLY A 85 24.89 -7.73 6.57
C GLY A 85 24.38 -8.45 7.82
N GLU A 86 24.48 -7.81 8.99
CA GLU A 86 23.99 -8.35 10.26
C GLU A 86 22.46 -8.24 10.31
N GLU A 87 21.81 -9.29 10.84
CA GLU A 87 20.37 -9.27 11.13
C GLU A 87 20.14 -8.80 12.56
N VAL A 88 19.36 -7.74 12.72
CA VAL A 88 19.01 -7.15 14.01
C VAL A 88 17.49 -7.07 14.15
N ASP A 89 16.98 -7.20 15.38
CA ASP A 89 15.57 -6.99 15.68
C ASP A 89 15.36 -5.56 16.18
N ALA A 90 14.44 -4.82 15.57
CA ALA A 90 14.07 -3.46 15.99
C ALA A 90 12.55 -3.31 16.12
N ARG A 91 12.09 -2.37 16.96
CA ARG A 91 10.68 -1.99 17.00
C ARG A 91 10.41 -0.88 16.00
N GLU A 92 9.16 -0.74 15.61
CA GLU A 92 8.70 0.35 14.72
C GLU A 92 9.12 1.74 15.25
N ASP A 93 9.08 1.96 16.57
CA ASP A 93 9.49 3.22 17.20
C ASP A 93 11.01 3.47 17.17
N ASP A 94 11.82 2.53 16.68
CA ASP A 94 13.28 2.62 16.67
C ASP A 94 13.86 3.01 15.29
N PHE A 95 13.03 2.99 14.24
CA PHE A 95 13.43 3.29 12.87
C PHE A 95 12.36 4.04 12.09
N GLU A 96 12.76 4.66 10.99
CA GLU A 96 11.84 5.24 10.02
C GLU A 96 12.04 4.60 8.65
N VAL A 97 10.96 4.47 7.88
CA VAL A 97 11.03 3.97 6.51
C VAL A 97 11.52 5.10 5.61
N GLU A 98 12.62 4.86 4.89
CA GLU A 98 13.17 5.80 3.93
C GLU A 98 12.32 5.79 2.66
N ARG A 99 11.75 6.95 2.32
CA ARG A 99 11.00 7.20 1.10
C ARG A 99 11.74 8.23 0.24
N ASP A 100 11.77 8.02 -1.08
CA ASP A 100 12.42 8.97 -2.00
C ASP A 100 11.69 10.32 -2.07
N ASP A 101 10.37 10.30 -1.89
CA ASP A 101 9.51 11.49 -1.84
C ASP A 101 8.28 11.24 -0.95
N PHE A 102 7.59 12.31 -0.59
CA PHE A 102 6.39 12.28 0.25
C PHE A 102 5.22 11.56 -0.43
N PHE A 103 5.08 11.68 -1.76
CA PHE A 103 4.07 10.94 -2.52
C PHE A 103 4.70 9.78 -3.31
N PRO A 104 3.91 8.77 -3.70
CA PRO A 104 4.41 7.60 -4.43
C PRO A 104 4.94 7.98 -5.81
N MET A 105 5.90 7.25 -6.36
CA MET A 105 6.46 7.56 -7.69
C MET A 105 5.42 7.53 -8.82
N TRP A 106 4.37 6.70 -8.71
CA TRP A 106 3.33 6.67 -9.72
C TRP A 106 2.39 7.87 -9.61
N GLY A 107 2.23 8.62 -10.70
CA GLY A 107 1.45 9.87 -10.72
C GLY A 107 -0.08 9.73 -10.63
N THR A 108 -0.60 8.52 -10.40
CA THR A 108 -2.03 8.28 -10.11
C THR A 108 -2.15 7.67 -8.73
N MET A 109 -3.04 8.23 -7.92
CA MET A 109 -3.47 7.69 -6.64
C MET A 109 -4.93 7.28 -6.75
N TRP A 110 -5.41 6.50 -5.78
CA TRP A 110 -6.75 5.97 -5.77
C TRP A 110 -7.39 6.17 -4.40
N GLN A 111 -8.71 6.27 -4.42
CA GLN A 111 -9.57 6.17 -3.25
C GLN A 111 -10.64 5.12 -3.58
N PHE A 112 -10.98 4.27 -2.62
CA PHE A 112 -12.12 3.39 -2.79
C PHE A 112 -13.41 4.22 -2.90
N SER A 113 -14.33 3.79 -3.77
CA SER A 113 -15.63 4.43 -3.95
C SER A 113 -16.72 3.83 -3.04
N ASP A 114 -16.48 2.64 -2.50
CA ASP A 114 -17.39 1.91 -1.61
C ASP A 114 -16.92 1.99 -0.15
N SER A 115 -17.84 2.34 0.76
CA SER A 115 -17.51 2.49 2.18
C SER A 115 -17.17 1.16 2.88
N CYS A 116 -17.59 0.02 2.34
CA CYS A 116 -17.18 -1.29 2.86
C CYS A 116 -15.70 -1.57 2.58
N ASP A 117 -15.14 -1.01 1.50
CA ASP A 117 -13.72 -1.13 1.20
C ASP A 117 -12.88 -0.21 2.09
N ASN A 118 -13.37 0.99 2.43
CA ASN A 118 -12.74 1.85 3.45
C ASN A 118 -12.73 1.17 4.82
N TRP A 119 -13.86 0.59 5.24
CA TRP A 119 -13.93 -0.16 6.50
C TRP A 119 -13.01 -1.38 6.54
N TRP A 120 -12.81 -2.04 5.39
CA TRP A 120 -11.83 -3.11 5.27
C TRP A 120 -10.41 -2.56 5.44
N LEU A 121 -10.05 -1.48 4.74
CA LEU A 121 -8.72 -0.88 4.82
C LEU A 121 -8.31 -0.54 6.27
N GLU A 122 -9.22 0.02 7.07
CA GLU A 122 -9.00 0.36 8.49
C GLU A 122 -8.39 -0.78 9.32
N ASN A 123 -8.73 -2.03 8.99
CA ASN A 123 -8.29 -3.22 9.73
C ASN A 123 -7.24 -4.04 8.97
N HIS A 124 -6.86 -3.59 7.76
CA HIS A 124 -6.02 -4.34 6.83
C HIS A 124 -4.90 -3.49 6.21
N LEU A 125 -4.43 -2.47 6.92
CA LEU A 125 -3.33 -1.60 6.50
C LEU A 125 -2.06 -2.38 6.16
N GLN A 126 -1.67 -3.35 7.00
CA GLN A 126 -0.49 -4.18 6.75
C GLN A 126 -0.68 -5.03 5.49
N GLU A 127 -1.86 -5.62 5.29
CA GLU A 127 -2.13 -6.40 4.10
C GLU A 127 -1.95 -5.60 2.82
N MET A 128 -2.36 -4.33 2.84
CA MET A 128 -2.27 -3.41 1.73
C MET A 128 -0.84 -2.88 1.53
N ALA A 129 -0.11 -2.57 2.60
CA ALA A 129 1.29 -2.18 2.54
C ALA A 129 2.19 -3.32 2.02
N ASP A 130 1.95 -4.56 2.46
CA ASP A 130 2.61 -5.76 1.93
C ASP A 130 2.36 -5.97 0.42
N CYS A 131 1.24 -5.44 -0.10
CA CYS A 131 0.95 -5.45 -1.53
C CYS A 131 1.65 -4.31 -2.28
N GLY A 132 2.47 -3.49 -1.63
CA GLY A 132 3.27 -2.42 -2.23
C GLY A 132 2.52 -1.09 -2.38
N PHE A 133 1.44 -0.89 -1.62
CA PHE A 133 0.72 0.39 -1.60
C PHE A 133 1.21 1.28 -0.47
N ARG A 134 1.38 2.57 -0.78
CA ARG A 134 1.50 3.63 0.23
C ARG A 134 0.11 4.19 0.51
N ILE A 135 -0.22 4.33 1.77
CA ILE A 135 -1.56 4.65 2.28
C ILE A 135 -1.49 5.96 3.04
N TYR A 136 -2.44 6.84 2.78
CA TYR A 136 -2.52 8.17 3.32
C TYR A 136 -3.92 8.42 3.87
N GLU A 137 -3.99 9.19 4.95
CA GLU A 137 -5.22 9.70 5.52
C GLU A 137 -5.39 11.19 5.16
N GLN A 138 -6.60 11.59 4.76
CA GLN A 138 -6.99 12.97 4.49
C GLN A 138 -8.48 13.16 4.79
N GLU A 139 -8.86 14.30 5.36
CA GLU A 139 -10.21 14.57 5.90
C GLU A 139 -11.36 14.37 4.87
N ASP A 140 -11.19 14.85 3.64
CA ASP A 140 -12.23 14.79 2.59
C ASP A 140 -12.31 13.44 1.88
N PHE A 141 -11.18 12.72 1.81
CA PHE A 141 -11.07 11.47 1.07
C PHE A 141 -11.07 10.23 1.99
N GLU A 142 -11.00 10.40 3.31
CA GLU A 142 -10.74 9.36 4.31
C GLU A 142 -9.37 8.69 4.06
N TYR A 143 -9.30 7.84 3.03
CA TYR A 143 -8.07 7.13 2.63
C TYR A 143 -7.74 7.35 1.15
N ILE A 144 -6.50 7.73 0.89
CA ILE A 144 -5.92 7.79 -0.45
C ILE A 144 -4.71 6.87 -0.48
N PHE A 145 -4.48 6.16 -1.57
CA PHE A 145 -3.34 5.27 -1.70
C PHE A 145 -2.74 5.29 -3.10
N GLY A 146 -1.47 4.91 -3.21
CA GLY A 146 -0.76 4.88 -4.48
C GLY A 146 0.36 3.85 -4.50
N ILE A 147 0.97 3.68 -5.67
CA ILE A 147 2.03 2.70 -5.91
C ILE A 147 3.35 3.44 -6.00
N ASP A 148 4.33 3.01 -5.20
CA ASP A 148 5.67 3.58 -5.23
C ASP A 148 6.58 2.75 -6.13
N GLY A 149 6.42 2.93 -7.44
CA GLY A 149 7.20 2.19 -8.43
C GLY A 149 6.95 2.62 -9.86
N CYS A 150 7.84 2.21 -10.76
CA CYS A 150 7.71 2.47 -12.20
C CYS A 150 8.30 1.33 -13.04
N GLY A 151 7.75 1.15 -14.25
CA GLY A 151 8.38 0.31 -15.28
C GLY A 151 8.11 -1.20 -15.20
N TYR A 152 7.09 -1.65 -14.46
CA TYR A 152 6.65 -3.04 -14.39
C TYR A 152 5.11 -3.17 -14.38
N ASP A 153 4.60 -4.39 -14.42
CA ASP A 153 3.16 -4.66 -14.44
C ASP A 153 2.56 -4.54 -13.02
N PHE A 154 1.97 -3.39 -12.72
CA PHE A 154 1.31 -3.14 -11.43
C PHE A 154 0.13 -4.05 -11.15
N TYR A 155 -0.52 -4.59 -12.18
CA TYR A 155 -1.61 -5.53 -11.94
C TYR A 155 -1.09 -6.82 -11.36
N GLU A 156 -0.01 -7.36 -11.92
CA GLU A 156 0.59 -8.59 -11.42
C GLU A 156 1.27 -8.39 -10.07
N ALA A 157 1.92 -7.24 -9.87
CA ALA A 157 2.69 -6.97 -8.66
C ALA A 157 1.86 -6.49 -7.46
N HIS A 158 0.77 -5.74 -7.68
CA HIS A 158 0.03 -5.07 -6.58
C HIS A 158 -1.46 -5.36 -6.59
N TRP A 159 -2.15 -5.12 -7.71
CA TRP A 159 -3.62 -5.20 -7.75
C TRP A 159 -4.15 -6.61 -7.60
N ILE A 160 -3.52 -7.59 -8.26
CA ILE A 160 -3.90 -9.01 -8.15
C ILE A 160 -3.69 -9.53 -6.71
N PRO A 161 -2.53 -9.30 -6.06
CA PRO A 161 -2.35 -9.61 -4.66
C PRO A 161 -3.38 -8.96 -3.74
N LEU A 162 -3.67 -7.67 -3.92
CA LEU A 162 -4.65 -6.96 -3.10
C LEU A 162 -6.08 -7.53 -3.30
N TYR A 163 -6.45 -7.83 -4.55
CA TYR A 163 -7.73 -8.46 -4.89
C TYR A 163 -7.93 -9.79 -4.13
N GLU A 164 -6.87 -10.61 -4.02
CA GLU A 164 -6.93 -11.85 -3.23
C GLU A 164 -7.01 -11.59 -1.72
N LYS A 165 -6.21 -10.67 -1.18
CA LYS A 165 -6.23 -10.34 0.24
C LYS A 165 -7.58 -9.75 0.68
N ARG A 166 -8.24 -9.03 -0.22
CA ARG A 166 -9.61 -8.53 -0.03
C ARG A 166 -10.64 -9.65 0.13
N GLY A 167 -10.28 -10.88 -0.27
CA GLY A 167 -11.13 -12.07 -0.21
C GLY A 167 -11.88 -12.35 -1.50
N PHE A 168 -11.57 -11.65 -2.60
CA PHE A 168 -12.17 -11.96 -3.89
C PHE A 168 -11.48 -13.17 -4.52
N HIS A 169 -12.31 -14.04 -5.08
CA HIS A 169 -11.85 -15.26 -5.76
C HIS A 169 -12.29 -15.23 -7.21
N TRP A 170 -11.38 -15.64 -8.08
CA TRP A 170 -11.67 -15.95 -9.48
C TRP A 170 -11.47 -17.45 -9.64
N ASP A 171 -12.50 -18.24 -9.34
CA ASP A 171 -12.44 -19.71 -9.37
C ASP A 171 -13.18 -20.32 -10.58
N ASP A 172 -12.98 -21.62 -10.78
CA ASP A 172 -13.61 -22.38 -11.85
C ASP A 172 -15.15 -22.39 -11.73
N GLU A 173 -15.70 -22.25 -10.51
CA GLU A 173 -17.14 -22.14 -10.27
C GLU A 173 -17.69 -20.80 -10.77
N THR A 174 -17.00 -19.69 -10.53
CA THR A 174 -17.32 -18.36 -11.07
C THR A 174 -17.32 -18.39 -12.61
N VAL A 175 -16.30 -19.02 -13.21
CA VAL A 175 -16.22 -19.21 -14.67
C VAL A 175 -17.34 -20.12 -15.19
N LYS A 176 -17.78 -21.11 -14.41
CA LYS A 176 -18.84 -22.04 -14.78
C LYS A 176 -20.23 -21.42 -14.67
N GLU A 177 -20.55 -20.72 -13.58
CA GLU A 177 -21.79 -19.96 -13.41
C GLU A 177 -21.95 -18.89 -14.49
N MET A 178 -20.85 -18.24 -14.90
CA MET A 178 -20.86 -17.28 -16.00
C MET A 178 -21.14 -17.93 -17.37
N LYS A 179 -20.69 -19.17 -17.60
CA LYS A 179 -20.98 -19.93 -18.83
C LYS A 179 -22.41 -20.47 -18.87
N GLU A 180 -22.98 -20.79 -17.71
CA GLU A 180 -24.35 -21.31 -17.60
C GLU A 180 -25.42 -20.20 -17.71
N ASN A 181 -25.06 -18.95 -17.41
CA ASN A 181 -25.94 -17.78 -17.47
C ASN A 181 -25.72 -16.88 -18.71
N ALA A 182 -24.92 -17.31 -19.70
CA ALA A 182 -24.65 -16.61 -20.97
C ALA A 182 -25.42 -17.23 -22.15
#